data_AF-A0A0Q5FAT4-F1
#
_entry.id   AF-A0A0Q5FAT4-F1
#
_cell.length_a   1.000
_cell.length_b   1.000
_cell.length_c   1.000
_cell.angle_alpha   90.00
_cell.angle_beta   90.00
_cell.angle_gamma   90.00
#
_symmetry.space_group_name_H-M   'P 1'
#
loop_
_entity.id
_entity.type
_entity.pdbx_description
1 polymer ?
#
loop_
_entity_poly.entity_id
_entity_poly.type
_entity_poly.pdbx_seq_one_letter_code
_entity_poly.pdbx_strand_id
1 'polypeptide(L)'
;MAKIREDLIGVTIVRDDAGEDHILSAGAEVPKGLTVGEHLLSDEPKGKPSKKDAAASKSVEVIIPPKGGPGSGADAWRTYAVAEVEQRGLNIEIPDDASRDDIITALEEAKIPTE
;
A
#
# COMPACT_ATOMS: atom_id res chain seq x y z
N MET A 1 20.25 11.95 13.66
CA MET A 1 18.98 11.32 14.09
C MET A 1 18.03 11.42 12.92
N ALA A 2 17.24 10.37 12.65
CA ALA A 2 16.26 10.41 11.57
C ALA A 2 15.15 11.41 11.95
N LYS A 3 14.70 12.19 10.99
CA LYS A 3 13.65 13.21 11.18
C LYS A 3 12.50 12.93 10.25
N ILE A 4 11.30 13.25 10.72
CA ILE A 4 10.10 13.21 9.92
C ILE A 4 10.11 14.35 8.90
N ARG A 5 9.73 14.04 7.66
CA ARG A 5 9.60 14.97 6.56
C ARG A 5 8.82 16.23 6.98
N GLU A 6 9.37 17.38 6.65
CA GLU A 6 8.82 18.69 7.05
C GLU A 6 7.53 19.02 6.31
N ASP A 7 7.27 18.36 5.20
CA ASP A 7 6.06 18.50 4.38
C ASP A 7 4.99 17.45 4.72
N LEU A 8 5.13 16.71 5.84
CA LEU A 8 4.10 15.77 6.29
C LEU A 8 2.81 16.54 6.63
N ILE A 9 1.73 16.24 5.90
CA ILE A 9 0.41 16.78 6.21
C ILE A 9 -0.30 15.84 7.19
N GLY A 10 -0.43 16.29 8.44
CA GLY A 10 -1.08 15.52 9.51
C GLY A 10 -0.09 14.95 10.53
N VAL A 11 -0.53 13.93 11.26
CA VAL A 11 0.28 13.23 12.27
C VAL A 11 0.33 11.75 11.97
N THR A 12 1.45 11.11 12.25
CA THR A 12 1.60 9.66 12.17
C THR A 12 1.72 9.09 13.57
N ILE A 13 1.11 7.92 13.80
CA ILE A 13 1.17 7.21 15.07
C ILE A 13 2.01 5.96 14.83
N VAL A 14 3.05 5.80 15.62
CA VAL A 14 3.99 4.69 15.51
C VAL A 14 3.99 3.97 16.84
N ARG A 15 3.66 2.68 16.81
CA ARG A 15 3.70 1.83 17.98
C ARG A 15 5.09 1.21 18.13
N ASP A 16 5.67 1.31 19.32
CA ASP A 16 6.95 0.65 19.61
C ASP A 16 6.78 -0.84 20.00
N ASP A 17 7.89 -1.53 20.24
CA ASP A 17 7.93 -2.95 20.62
C ASP A 17 7.33 -3.22 22.02
N ALA A 18 7.32 -2.21 22.90
CA ALA A 18 6.62 -2.25 24.19
C ALA A 18 5.12 -1.97 24.07
N GLY A 19 4.63 -1.64 22.88
CA GLY A 19 3.22 -1.37 22.59
C GLY A 19 2.79 0.07 22.89
N GLU A 20 3.73 0.99 23.16
CA GLU A 20 3.42 2.40 23.39
C GLU A 20 3.27 3.16 22.06
N ASP A 21 2.27 4.03 21.99
CA ASP A 21 1.93 4.81 20.81
C ASP A 21 2.66 6.16 20.82
N HIS A 22 3.52 6.39 19.82
CA HIS A 22 4.27 7.64 19.64
C HIS A 22 3.67 8.44 18.49
N ILE A 23 3.26 9.67 18.79
CA ILE A 23 2.71 10.60 17.80
C ILE A 23 3.86 11.43 17.24
N LEU A 24 4.09 11.33 15.93
CA LEU A 24 5.12 12.09 15.23
C LEU A 24 4.47 13.06 14.25
N SER A 25 4.92 14.31 14.28
CA SER A 25 4.48 15.38 13.38
C SER A 25 5.58 15.74 12.39
N ALA A 26 5.26 16.57 11.40
CA ALA A 26 6.23 17.11 10.46
C ALA A 26 7.45 17.72 11.18
N GLY A 27 8.67 17.37 10.74
CA GLY A 27 9.91 17.86 11.34
C GLY A 27 10.27 17.25 12.70
N ALA A 28 9.42 16.38 13.28
CA ALA A 28 9.70 15.73 14.56
C ALA A 28 10.88 14.76 14.45
N GLU A 29 11.64 14.63 15.54
CA GLU A 29 12.74 13.66 15.61
C GLU A 29 12.17 12.26 15.91
N VAL A 30 12.68 11.26 15.20
CA VAL A 30 12.30 9.87 15.45
C VAL A 30 13.07 9.37 16.68
N PRO A 31 12.37 8.94 17.76
CA PRO A 31 13.04 8.45 18.96
C PRO A 31 13.82 7.17 18.67
N LYS A 32 14.93 6.95 19.41
CA LYS A 32 15.78 5.76 19.21
C LYS A 32 14.98 4.49 19.51
N GLY A 33 14.99 3.55 18.57
CA GLY A 33 14.25 2.29 18.69
C GLY A 33 12.89 2.28 18.00
N LEU A 34 12.39 3.44 17.56
CA LEU A 34 11.22 3.50 16.69
C LEU A 34 11.58 3.31 15.23
N THR A 35 10.91 2.36 14.60
CA THR A 35 11.00 2.10 13.16
C THR A 35 9.85 2.82 12.48
N VAL A 36 10.16 3.79 11.63
CA VAL A 36 9.18 4.48 10.79
C VAL A 36 9.47 4.15 9.33
N GLY A 37 8.42 4.08 8.51
CA GLY A 37 8.60 3.81 7.09
C GLY A 37 9.38 4.93 6.41
N GLU A 38 10.23 4.58 5.42
CA GLU A 38 11.12 5.52 4.73
C GLU A 38 10.39 6.73 4.14
N HIS A 39 9.15 6.54 3.70
CA HIS A 39 8.26 7.60 3.19
C HIS A 39 7.94 8.74 4.17
N LEU A 40 8.22 8.55 5.46
CA LEU A 40 8.03 9.55 6.51
C LEU A 40 9.32 10.33 6.79
N LEU A 41 10.48 9.94 6.27
CA LEU A 41 11.78 10.55 6.60
C LEU A 41 12.16 11.66 5.61
N SER A 42 12.84 12.71 6.08
CA SER A 42 13.20 13.90 5.27
C SER A 42 14.39 13.73 4.31
N ASP A 43 15.13 12.62 4.34
CA ASP A 43 16.43 12.50 3.64
C ASP A 43 16.51 11.21 2.79
N GLU A 44 16.52 11.40 1.46
CA GLU A 44 16.86 10.38 0.45
C GLU A 44 18.30 10.61 -0.07
N PRO A 45 18.95 9.67 -0.80
CA PRO A 45 18.86 8.19 -0.78
C PRO A 45 20.28 7.53 -0.82
N LYS A 46 20.46 6.27 -0.35
CA LYS A 46 21.55 5.37 -0.82
C LYS A 46 21.46 3.93 -0.28
N GLY A 47 21.22 2.98 -1.19
CA GLY A 47 22.07 1.78 -1.27
C GLY A 47 21.45 0.38 -1.28
N LYS A 48 21.30 -0.16 -2.50
CA LYS A 48 21.34 -1.57 -2.97
C LYS A 48 20.09 -2.48 -2.81
N PRO A 49 19.61 -3.10 -3.91
CA PRO A 49 18.60 -4.14 -3.85
C PRO A 49 19.22 -5.42 -3.30
N SER A 50 19.01 -5.69 -2.01
CA SER A 50 19.28 -7.01 -1.45
C SER A 50 18.12 -7.92 -1.83
N LYS A 51 18.39 -8.78 -2.81
CA LYS A 51 17.52 -9.85 -3.28
C LYS A 51 17.39 -10.90 -2.18
N LYS A 52 16.36 -10.80 -1.33
CA LYS A 52 15.61 -11.92 -0.74
C LYS A 52 14.41 -11.38 0.04
N ASP A 53 13.27 -11.98 -0.26
CA ASP A 53 11.92 -11.70 0.25
C ASP A 53 11.26 -10.46 -0.35
N ALA A 54 10.57 -10.71 -1.48
CA ALA A 54 9.69 -9.77 -2.15
C ALA A 54 8.46 -9.51 -1.28
N ALA A 55 8.58 -8.56 -0.35
CA ALA A 55 7.45 -7.97 0.33
C ALA A 55 7.58 -6.44 0.29
N ALA A 56 6.69 -5.86 -0.53
CA ALA A 56 6.04 -4.58 -0.31
C ALA A 56 6.92 -3.35 -0.01
N SER A 57 7.20 -2.57 -1.05
CA SER A 57 7.14 -1.11 -0.95
C SER A 57 6.86 -0.46 -2.31
N LYS A 58 5.64 0.08 -2.42
CA LYS A 58 5.46 1.52 -2.65
C LYS A 58 5.81 2.06 -4.04
N SER A 59 5.08 1.54 -5.00
CA SER A 59 4.28 2.30 -5.95
C SER A 59 3.23 1.29 -6.36
N VAL A 60 1.97 1.48 -5.97
CA VAL A 60 0.91 0.57 -6.46
C VAL A 60 0.67 0.99 -7.91
N GLU A 61 1.65 0.73 -8.78
CA GLU A 61 1.38 0.41 -10.16
C GLU A 61 0.49 -0.83 -10.01
N VAL A 62 -0.83 -0.63 -10.12
CA VAL A 62 -1.76 -1.70 -9.81
C VAL A 62 -1.50 -2.77 -10.86
N ILE A 63 -0.75 -3.79 -10.46
CA ILE A 63 -0.27 -4.82 -11.36
C ILE A 63 -1.50 -5.65 -11.64
N ILE A 64 -1.99 -5.60 -12.87
CA ILE A 64 -3.19 -6.32 -13.25
C ILE A 64 -2.94 -7.81 -12.96
N PRO A 65 -3.72 -8.43 -12.05
CA PRO A 65 -3.51 -9.82 -11.72
C PRO A 65 -3.74 -10.68 -12.98
N PRO A 66 -2.97 -11.77 -13.15
CA PRO A 66 -3.09 -12.60 -14.35
C PRO A 66 -4.48 -13.24 -14.43
N LYS A 67 -4.98 -13.46 -15.65
CA LYS A 67 -6.26 -14.18 -15.89
C LYS A 67 -6.17 -15.70 -15.65
N GLY A 68 -5.00 -16.28 -15.38
CA GLY A 68 -4.88 -17.69 -14.99
C GLY A 68 -3.52 -18.07 -14.41
N GLY A 69 -3.54 -18.99 -13.42
CA GLY A 69 -2.34 -19.50 -12.76
C GLY A 69 -2.29 -19.22 -11.24
N PRO A 70 -1.18 -19.59 -10.57
CA PRO A 70 -0.96 -19.26 -9.17
C PRO A 70 -0.88 -17.74 -9.00
N GLY A 71 -1.85 -17.16 -8.29
CA GLY A 71 -2.01 -15.70 -8.15
C GLY A 71 -3.21 -15.09 -8.88
N SER A 72 -3.97 -15.89 -9.66
CA SER A 72 -5.20 -15.45 -10.36
C SER A 72 -6.49 -15.71 -9.56
N GLY A 73 -6.38 -15.84 -8.24
CA GLY A 73 -7.54 -16.12 -7.38
C GLY A 73 -8.49 -14.94 -7.29
N ALA A 74 -9.74 -15.19 -6.90
CA ALA A 74 -10.71 -14.13 -6.61
C ALA A 74 -10.15 -13.10 -5.60
N ASP A 75 -9.39 -13.57 -4.61
CA ASP A 75 -8.70 -12.74 -3.62
C ASP A 75 -7.71 -11.73 -4.23
N ALA A 76 -6.91 -12.16 -5.22
CA ALA A 76 -5.97 -11.27 -5.91
C ALA A 76 -6.70 -10.19 -6.74
N TRP A 77 -7.80 -10.58 -7.39
CA TRP A 77 -8.65 -9.65 -8.13
C TRP A 77 -9.41 -8.69 -7.23
N ARG A 78 -9.83 -9.10 -6.02
CA ARG A 78 -10.42 -8.20 -5.01
C ARG A 78 -9.42 -7.19 -4.52
N THR A 79 -8.21 -7.63 -4.19
CA THR A 79 -7.15 -6.74 -3.73
C THR A 79 -6.82 -5.69 -4.80
N TYR A 80 -6.73 -6.12 -6.07
CA TYR A 80 -6.57 -5.21 -7.21
C TYR A 80 -7.76 -4.25 -7.37
N ALA A 81 -8.99 -4.77 -7.27
CA ALA A 81 -10.21 -4.00 -7.40
C ALA A 81 -10.27 -2.87 -6.36
N VAL A 82 -10.09 -3.20 -5.08
CA VAL A 82 -10.12 -2.23 -3.99
C VAL A 82 -9.04 -1.17 -4.20
N ALA A 83 -7.83 -1.56 -4.58
CA ALA A 83 -6.73 -0.63 -4.83
C ALA A 83 -7.01 0.35 -5.99
N GLU A 84 -7.53 -0.12 -7.14
CA GLU A 84 -7.89 0.76 -8.26
C GLU A 84 -9.08 1.65 -7.94
N VAL A 85 -10.07 1.13 -7.21
CA VAL A 85 -11.25 1.87 -6.77
C VAL A 85 -10.85 3.00 -5.84
N GLU A 86 -9.99 2.74 -4.85
CA GLU A 86 -9.42 3.75 -3.96
C GLU A 86 -8.55 4.77 -4.72
N GLN A 87 -7.70 4.32 -5.65
CA GLN A 87 -6.85 5.22 -6.43
C GLN A 87 -7.63 6.17 -7.34
N ARG A 88 -8.69 5.66 -7.98
CA ARG A 88 -9.52 6.46 -8.89
C ARG A 88 -10.61 7.24 -8.16
N GLY A 89 -10.80 7.00 -6.87
CA GLY A 89 -11.93 7.54 -6.10
C GLY A 89 -13.28 7.04 -6.60
N LEU A 90 -13.31 5.84 -7.20
CA LEU A 90 -14.55 5.17 -7.56
C LEU A 90 -15.14 4.52 -6.30
N ASN A 91 -16.43 4.24 -6.28
CA ASN A 91 -17.09 3.52 -5.20
C ASN A 91 -17.79 2.29 -5.79
N ILE A 92 -17.00 1.30 -6.20
CA ILE A 92 -17.49 0.02 -6.72
C ILE A 92 -17.66 -0.94 -5.56
N GLU A 93 -18.86 -1.50 -5.43
CA GLU A 93 -19.14 -2.56 -4.46
C GLU A 93 -18.68 -3.90 -5.06
N ILE A 94 -17.60 -4.48 -4.51
CA ILE A 94 -17.09 -5.80 -4.90
C ILE A 94 -17.55 -6.81 -3.83
N PRO A 95 -18.47 -7.75 -4.14
CA PRO A 95 -18.94 -8.73 -3.16
C PRO A 95 -17.83 -9.69 -2.70
N ASP A 96 -17.80 -10.03 -1.42
CA ASP A 96 -16.84 -10.99 -0.86
C ASP A 96 -17.16 -12.47 -1.21
N ASP A 97 -18.27 -12.72 -1.89
CA ASP A 97 -18.56 -14.03 -2.48
C ASP A 97 -18.43 -14.01 -4.02
N ALA A 98 -18.11 -12.85 -4.61
CA ALA A 98 -18.00 -12.72 -6.06
C ALA A 98 -16.86 -13.61 -6.58
N SER A 99 -17.15 -14.34 -7.66
CA SER A 99 -16.13 -15.11 -8.35
C SER A 99 -15.16 -14.18 -9.04
N ARG A 100 -13.97 -14.69 -9.36
CA ARG A 100 -12.96 -13.95 -10.12
C ARG A 100 -13.53 -13.25 -11.36
N ASP A 101 -14.33 -13.96 -12.14
CA ASP A 101 -14.96 -13.44 -13.36
C ASP A 101 -15.99 -12.33 -13.06
N ASP A 102 -16.78 -12.44 -11.98
CA ASP A 102 -17.68 -11.38 -11.55
C ASP A 102 -16.91 -10.11 -11.14
N ILE A 103 -15.77 -10.27 -10.46
CA ILE A 103 -14.89 -9.15 -10.07
C ILE A 103 -14.32 -8.47 -11.32
N ILE A 104 -13.79 -9.24 -12.28
CA ILE A 104 -13.26 -8.70 -13.55
C ILE A 104 -14.36 -7.94 -14.31
N THR A 105 -15.55 -8.52 -14.41
CA THR A 105 -16.69 -7.89 -15.10
C THR A 105 -17.05 -6.55 -14.47
N ALA A 106 -17.14 -6.48 -13.14
CA ALA A 106 -17.43 -5.24 -12.42
C ALA A 106 -16.33 -4.16 -12.63
N LEU A 107 -15.06 -4.58 -12.73
CA LEU A 107 -13.95 -3.68 -13.03
C LEU A 107 -14.00 -3.16 -14.47
N GLU A 108 -14.30 -4.01 -15.44
CA GLU A 108 -14.47 -3.61 -16.85
C GLU A 108 -15.65 -2.63 -17.01
N GLU A 109 -16.77 -2.86 -16.34
CA GLU A 109 -17.92 -1.94 -16.31
C GLU A 109 -17.54 -0.55 -15.76
N ALA A 110 -16.65 -0.52 -14.76
CA ALA A 110 -16.11 0.71 -14.21
C ALA A 110 -14.93 1.30 -15.00
N LYS A 111 -14.59 0.73 -16.16
CA LYS A 111 -13.45 1.13 -17.00
C LYS A 111 -12.10 1.07 -16.27
N ILE A 112 -11.97 0.11 -15.36
CA ILE A 112 -10.70 -0.25 -14.74
C ILE A 112 -10.01 -1.27 -15.64
N PRO A 113 -8.72 -1.09 -15.96
CA PRO A 113 -8.00 -2.00 -16.84
C PRO A 113 -7.87 -3.39 -16.23
N THR A 114 -8.17 -4.41 -17.04
CA THR A 114 -8.05 -5.84 -16.72
C THR A 114 -7.30 -6.53 -17.86
N GLU A 115 -6.54 -7.61 -17.58
CA GLU A 115 -5.62 -8.27 -18.54
C GLU A 115 -6.37 -9.01 -19.65
#